data_AF-A0A6P5K7T8-F1
#
_entry.id   AF-A0A6P5K7T8-F1
#
_cell.length_a   1.000
_cell.length_b   1.000
_cell.length_c   1.000
_cell.angle_alpha   90.00
_cell.angle_beta   90.00
_cell.angle_gamma   90.00
#
_symmetry.space_group_name_H-M   'P 1'
#
loop_
_entity.id
_entity.type
_entity.pdbx_description
1 polymer ?
#
loop_
_entity_poly.entity_id
_entity_poly.type
_entity_poly.pdbx_seq_one_letter_code
_entity_poly.pdbx_strand_id
1 'polypeptide(L)'
;MSKYVSSPLATLPPTLDLAEYDSSSEARRAHNERLAIRARLKREYFLQYDNPHRRGIVEDPALLRWTYARTANVYPNFRPSPKTSFLGTVLGIGPLVFWYYVFKTDRERKEKHIQEGKLERPLNIIY
;
A
#
# COMPACT_ATOMS: atom_id res chain seq x y z
N MET A 1 28.92 3.27 22.38
CA MET A 1 27.81 2.49 21.80
C MET A 1 26.84 3.45 21.12
N SER A 2 26.44 3.24 19.87
CA SER A 2 25.41 4.07 19.20
C SER A 2 24.01 3.68 19.69
N LYS A 3 23.11 4.66 19.82
CA LYS A 3 21.69 4.42 20.14
C LYS A 3 20.92 4.00 18.88
N TYR A 4 19.92 3.13 19.02
CA TYR A 4 19.06 2.71 17.90
C TYR A 4 18.20 3.88 17.41
N VAL A 5 18.06 4.02 16.08
CA VAL A 5 17.24 5.05 15.43
C VAL A 5 16.20 4.35 14.56
N SER A 6 14.92 4.56 14.87
CA SER A 6 13.82 3.97 14.11
C SER A 6 13.66 4.66 12.74
N SER A 7 13.16 3.91 11.77
CA SER A 7 12.86 4.33 10.40
C SER A 7 11.48 3.80 9.98
N PRO A 8 10.78 4.40 8.99
CA PRO A 8 9.49 3.91 8.54
C PRO A 8 9.46 2.42 8.15
N LEU A 9 10.59 1.88 7.69
CA LEU A 9 10.74 0.46 7.34
C LEU A 9 11.47 -0.37 8.41
N ALA A 10 11.95 0.26 9.48
CA ALA A 10 12.64 -0.40 10.60
C ALA A 10 12.11 0.15 11.93
N THR A 11 11.08 -0.50 12.46
CA THR A 11 10.43 -0.09 13.71
C THR A 11 11.35 -0.27 14.91
N LEU A 12 11.01 0.41 16.00
CA LEU A 12 11.71 0.27 17.26
C LEU A 12 11.41 -1.11 17.88
N PRO A 13 12.42 -1.89 18.31
CA PRO A 13 12.20 -3.12 19.06
C PRO A 13 11.40 -2.83 20.34
N PRO A 14 10.43 -3.69 20.72
CA PRO A 14 9.57 -3.44 21.88
C PRO A 14 10.38 -3.32 23.19
N THR A 15 11.50 -4.03 23.33
CA THR A 15 12.38 -3.95 24.51
C THR A 15 13.13 -2.62 24.64
N LEU A 16 13.24 -1.85 23.56
CA LEU A 16 13.83 -0.51 23.59
C LEU A 16 12.78 0.58 23.78
N ASP A 17 11.49 0.24 23.71
CA ASP A 17 10.41 1.19 23.89
C ASP A 17 10.22 1.47 25.38
N LEU A 18 10.30 2.74 25.76
CA LEU A 18 10.07 3.16 27.15
C LEU A 18 8.61 2.93 27.55
N ALA A 19 7.68 2.99 26.59
CA ALA A 19 6.26 2.76 26.85
C ALA A 19 5.96 1.31 27.28
N GLU A 20 6.79 0.34 26.90
CA GLU A 20 6.62 -1.07 27.29
C GLU A 20 6.77 -1.27 28.81
N TYR A 21 7.60 -0.44 29.44
CA TYR A 21 7.84 -0.48 30.88
C TYR A 21 6.89 0.44 31.68
N ASP A 22 5.92 1.08 31.02
CA ASP A 22 4.95 1.91 31.71
C ASP A 22 4.04 1.06 32.60
N SER A 23 4.10 1.32 33.90
CA SER A 23 3.34 0.62 34.93
C SER A 23 2.17 1.44 35.47
N SER A 24 1.86 2.57 34.83
CA SER A 24 0.74 3.45 35.16
C SER A 24 -0.60 2.70 35.23
N SER A 25 -1.50 3.18 36.09
CA SER A 25 -2.83 2.57 36.25
C SER A 25 -3.67 2.68 34.97
N GLU A 26 -3.49 3.75 34.19
CA GLU A 26 -4.15 3.97 32.91
C GLU A 26 -3.66 2.98 31.84
N ALA A 27 -2.35 2.76 31.71
CA ALA A 27 -1.80 1.78 30.78
C ALA A 27 -2.31 0.36 31.09
N ARG A 28 -2.39 -0.01 32.38
CA ARG A 28 -2.96 -1.29 32.81
C ARG A 28 -4.44 -1.43 32.44
N ARG A 29 -5.24 -0.37 32.63
CA ARG A 29 -6.66 -0.35 32.23
C ARG A 29 -6.80 -0.55 30.72
N ALA A 30 -6.07 0.22 29.92
CA ALA A 30 -6.08 0.09 28.46
C ALA A 30 -5.63 -1.31 28.00
N HIS A 31 -4.62 -1.90 28.64
CA HIS A 31 -4.18 -3.26 28.35
C HIS A 31 -5.28 -4.29 28.64
N ASN A 32 -5.91 -4.20 29.82
CA ASN A 32 -6.99 -5.09 30.22
C ASN A 32 -8.21 -4.97 29.30
N GLU A 33 -8.58 -3.76 28.89
CA GLU A 33 -9.67 -3.53 27.93
C GLU A 33 -9.36 -4.16 26.57
N ARG A 34 -8.14 -3.97 26.04
CA ARG A 34 -7.69 -4.60 24.78
C ARG A 34 -7.69 -6.13 24.89
N LEU A 35 -7.22 -6.68 26.02
CA LEU A 35 -7.26 -8.12 26.28
C LEU A 35 -8.68 -8.65 26.35
N ALA A 36 -9.59 -7.94 27.02
CA ALA A 36 -11.00 -8.32 27.11
C ALA A 36 -11.66 -8.37 25.72
N ILE A 37 -11.42 -7.36 24.88
CA ILE A 37 -11.89 -7.34 23.49
C ILE A 37 -11.31 -8.53 22.70
N ARG A 38 -9.99 -8.76 22.82
CA ARG A 38 -9.31 -9.87 22.14
C ARG A 38 -9.87 -11.23 22.58
N ALA A 39 -10.08 -11.42 23.88
CA ALA A 39 -10.62 -12.66 24.44
C ALA A 39 -12.06 -12.90 23.96
N ARG A 40 -12.90 -11.85 23.93
CA ARG A 40 -14.26 -11.93 23.39
C ARG A 40 -14.27 -12.35 21.92
N LEU A 41 -13.51 -11.68 21.07
CA LEU A 41 -13.43 -12.00 19.64
C LEU A 41 -12.89 -13.41 19.38
N LYS A 42 -11.87 -13.83 20.16
CA LYS A 42 -11.31 -15.19 20.07
C LYS A 42 -12.35 -16.25 20.43
N ARG A 43 -13.12 -16.01 21.51
CA ARG A 43 -14.22 -16.91 21.92
C ARG A 43 -15.30 -17.01 20.85
N GLU A 44 -15.73 -15.87 20.30
CA GLU A 44 -16.73 -15.84 19.22
C GLU A 44 -16.28 -16.65 18.00
N TYR A 45 -15.02 -16.49 17.58
CA TYR A 45 -14.45 -17.26 16.49
C TYR A 45 -14.45 -18.77 16.79
N PHE A 46 -13.95 -19.18 17.97
CA PHE A 46 -13.90 -20.59 18.34
C PHE A 46 -15.27 -21.25 18.44
N LEU A 47 -16.29 -20.55 18.97
CA LEU A 47 -17.66 -21.08 19.01
C LEU A 47 -18.19 -21.42 17.61
N GLN A 48 -17.80 -20.67 16.58
CA GLN A 48 -18.22 -20.98 15.22
C GLN A 48 -17.29 -21.96 14.50
N TYR A 49 -16.01 -21.99 14.87
CA TYR A 49 -15.01 -22.89 14.29
C TYR A 49 -15.20 -24.34 14.78
N ASP A 50 -15.46 -24.51 16.08
CA ASP A 50 -15.62 -25.81 16.73
C ASP A 50 -17.01 -26.45 16.48
N ASN A 51 -17.91 -25.77 15.76
CA ASN A 51 -19.26 -26.27 15.49
C ASN A 51 -19.25 -27.40 14.44
N PRO A 52 -19.57 -28.66 14.81
CA PRO A 52 -19.50 -29.81 13.90
C PRO A 52 -20.55 -29.76 12.78
N HIS A 53 -21.61 -28.96 12.92
CA HIS A 53 -22.65 -28.82 11.91
C HIS A 53 -22.34 -27.75 10.87
N ARG A 54 -21.33 -26.91 11.09
CA ARG A 54 -20.96 -25.86 10.15
C ARG A 54 -20.28 -26.48 8.92
N ARG A 55 -20.76 -26.11 7.73
CA ARG A 55 -20.14 -26.46 6.44
C ARG A 55 -19.87 -25.18 5.66
N GLY A 56 -18.66 -24.64 5.76
CA GLY A 56 -18.26 -23.42 5.06
C GLY A 56 -17.20 -22.58 5.79
N ILE A 57 -16.83 -21.47 5.17
CA ILE A 57 -15.80 -20.55 5.69
C ILE A 57 -16.36 -19.71 6.84
N VAL A 58 -15.49 -19.35 7.80
CA VAL A 58 -15.79 -18.35 8.83
C VAL A 58 -15.66 -16.96 8.25
N GLU A 59 -16.78 -16.27 8.05
CA GLU A 59 -16.78 -14.88 7.61
C GLU A 59 -16.20 -13.98 8.70
N ASP A 60 -15.11 -13.28 8.37
CA ASP A 60 -14.51 -12.29 9.25
C ASP A 60 -15.04 -10.89 8.91
N PRO A 61 -15.85 -10.27 9.79
CA PRO A 61 -16.35 -8.92 9.56
C PRO A 61 -15.22 -7.88 9.49
N ALA A 62 -14.07 -8.11 10.11
CA ALA A 62 -12.92 -7.21 10.01
C ALA A 62 -12.35 -7.23 8.58
N LEU A 63 -12.25 -8.42 7.97
CA LEU A 63 -11.81 -8.56 6.58
C LEU A 63 -12.80 -7.91 5.60
N LEU A 64 -14.10 -8.12 5.79
CA LEU A 64 -15.12 -7.47 4.95
C LEU A 64 -15.10 -5.95 5.06
N ARG A 65 -14.89 -5.40 6.26
CA ARG A 65 -14.73 -3.95 6.45
C ARG A 65 -13.45 -3.43 5.81
N TRP A 66 -12.36 -4.19 5.88
CA TRP A 66 -11.10 -3.84 5.24
C TRP A 66 -11.23 -3.81 3.71
N THR A 67 -11.85 -4.83 3.11
CA THR A 67 -12.09 -4.85 1.65
C THR A 67 -13.00 -3.70 1.24
N TYR A 68 -14.11 -3.47 1.95
CA TYR A 68 -15.02 -2.35 1.72
C TYR A 68 -14.30 -1.00 1.79
N ALA A 69 -13.44 -0.79 2.79
CA ALA A 69 -12.66 0.43 2.95
C ALA A 69 -11.72 0.69 1.75
N ARG A 70 -11.18 -0.39 1.15
CA ARG A 70 -10.25 -0.32 0.01
C ARG A 70 -10.93 -0.19 -1.35
N THR A 71 -12.17 -0.67 -1.49
CA THR A 71 -12.86 -0.72 -2.78
C THR A 71 -13.97 0.33 -2.88
N ALA A 72 -14.99 0.22 -2.05
CA ALA A 72 -16.21 1.03 -2.15
C ALA A 72 -16.10 2.38 -1.44
N ASN A 73 -15.30 2.47 -0.36
CA ASN A 73 -15.27 3.65 0.48
C ASN A 73 -14.26 4.73 0.04
N VAL A 74 -13.55 4.52 -1.07
CA VAL A 74 -12.49 5.43 -1.53
C VAL A 74 -13.08 6.70 -2.15
N TYR A 75 -13.95 6.57 -3.15
CA TYR A 75 -14.52 7.71 -3.86
C TYR A 75 -15.51 8.54 -3.02
N PRO A 76 -16.40 7.94 -2.20
CA PRO A 76 -17.31 8.71 -1.35
C PRO A 76 -16.60 9.64 -0.35
N ASN A 77 -15.40 9.28 0.10
CA ASN A 77 -14.60 10.11 1.01
C ASN A 77 -13.53 10.94 0.31
N PHE A 78 -13.43 10.87 -1.02
CA PHE A 78 -12.50 11.67 -1.78
C PHE A 78 -12.96 13.13 -1.81
N ARG A 79 -12.05 14.05 -1.48
CA ARG A 79 -12.31 15.49 -1.56
C ARG A 79 -11.30 16.12 -2.53
N PRO A 80 -11.77 16.83 -3.57
CA PRO A 80 -10.86 17.54 -4.47
C PRO A 80 -10.20 18.70 -3.72
N SER A 81 -8.96 18.48 -3.29
CA SER A 81 -8.10 19.46 -2.62
C SER A 81 -6.90 19.82 -3.51
N PRO A 82 -6.24 20.98 -3.29
CA PRO A 82 -5.04 21.33 -4.06
C PRO A 82 -3.95 20.25 -3.99
N LYS A 83 -3.77 19.60 -2.83
CA LYS A 83 -2.79 18.52 -2.64
C LYS A 83 -3.13 17.28 -3.48
N THR A 84 -4.40 16.84 -3.46
CA THR A 84 -4.85 15.66 -4.20
C THR A 84 -4.84 15.91 -5.70
N SER A 85 -5.26 17.11 -6.14
CA SER A 85 -5.24 17.49 -7.54
C SER A 85 -3.80 17.55 -8.06
N PHE A 86 -2.89 18.20 -7.33
CA PHE A 86 -1.47 18.25 -7.72
C PHE A 86 -0.86 16.85 -7.83
N LEU A 87 -1.07 15.99 -6.81
CA LEU A 87 -0.55 14.63 -6.82
C LEU A 87 -1.14 13.80 -7.99
N GLY A 88 -2.44 13.95 -8.25
CA GLY A 88 -3.12 13.30 -9.37
C GLY A 88 -2.59 13.77 -10.74
N THR A 89 -2.35 15.06 -10.91
CA THR A 89 -1.78 15.60 -12.15
C THR A 89 -0.34 15.13 -12.35
N VAL A 90 0.51 15.22 -11.33
CA VAL A 90 1.92 14.82 -11.44
C VAL A 90 2.04 13.32 -11.70
N LEU A 91 1.32 12.47 -10.96
CA LEU A 91 1.42 11.02 -11.12
C LEU A 91 0.61 10.48 -12.29
N GLY A 92 -0.48 11.14 -12.68
CA GLY A 92 -1.32 10.72 -13.79
C GLY A 92 -0.83 11.22 -15.15
N ILE A 93 -0.57 12.53 -15.27
CA ILE A 93 -0.18 13.16 -16.54
C ILE A 93 1.34 13.20 -16.71
N GLY A 94 2.10 13.32 -15.62
CA GLY A 94 3.56 13.40 -15.65
C GLY A 94 4.22 12.25 -16.44
N PRO A 95 3.91 10.98 -16.16
CA PRO A 95 4.47 9.86 -16.91
C PRO A 95 4.12 9.88 -18.40
N LEU A 96 2.91 10.33 -18.76
CA LEU A 96 2.49 10.42 -20.16
C LEU A 96 3.31 11.46 -20.93
N VAL A 97 3.50 12.64 -20.34
CA VAL A 97 4.33 13.70 -20.93
C VAL A 97 5.78 13.25 -21.01
N PHE A 98 6.30 12.61 -19.95
CA PHE A 98 7.66 12.08 -19.92
C PHE A 98 7.91 11.09 -21.06
N TRP A 99 7.06 10.06 -21.19
CA TRP A 99 7.22 9.04 -22.23
C TRP A 99 6.97 9.59 -23.64
N TYR A 100 6.05 10.54 -23.79
CA TYR A 100 5.85 11.24 -25.06
C TYR A 100 7.17 11.85 -25.56
N TYR A 101 7.89 12.59 -24.72
CA TYR A 101 9.16 13.20 -25.12
C TYR A 101 10.27 12.18 -25.34
N VAL A 102 10.38 11.16 -24.50
CA VAL A 102 11.37 10.08 -24.68
C VAL A 102 11.17 9.38 -26.02
N PHE A 103 9.95 8.94 -26.32
CA PHE A 103 9.68 8.26 -27.59
C PHE A 103 9.76 9.20 -28.78
N LYS A 104 9.32 10.46 -28.64
CA LYS A 104 9.41 11.43 -29.73
C LYS A 104 10.85 11.68 -30.14
N THR A 105 11.72 11.97 -29.17
CA THR A 105 13.14 12.25 -29.44
C THR A 105 13.88 11.03 -30.00
N ASP A 106 13.57 9.83 -29.52
CA ASP A 106 14.13 8.59 -30.06
C ASP A 106 13.69 8.34 -31.51
N ARG A 107 12.39 8.51 -31.80
CA ARG A 107 11.84 8.35 -33.14
C ARG A 107 12.42 9.38 -34.12
N GLU A 108 12.46 10.65 -33.74
CA GLU A 108 13.04 11.72 -34.58
C GLU A 108 14.52 11.45 -34.87
N ARG A 109 15.29 11.01 -33.86
CA ARG A 109 16.70 10.63 -34.05
C ARG A 109 16.84 9.44 -35.01
N LYS A 110 16.03 8.40 -34.81
CA LYS A 110 16.03 7.20 -35.64
C LYS A 110 15.66 7.54 -37.09
N GLU A 111 14.62 8.33 -37.31
CA GLU A 111 14.18 8.77 -38.64
C GLU A 111 15.26 9.60 -39.33
N LYS A 112 15.90 10.52 -38.62
CA LYS A 112 17.02 11.31 -39.16
C LYS A 112 18.19 10.42 -39.60
N HIS A 113 18.57 9.42 -38.82
CA HIS A 113 19.64 8.49 -39.20
C HIS A 113 19.28 7.58 -40.38
N ILE A 114 18.00 7.26 -40.58
CA ILE A 114 17.53 6.55 -41.78
C ILE A 114 17.70 7.46 -43.00
N GLN A 115 17.24 8.72 -42.92
CA GLN A 115 17.31 9.67 -44.02
C GLN A 115 18.74 10.00 -44.43
N GLU A 116 19.65 10.10 -43.46
CA GLU A 116 21.09 10.32 -43.70
C GLU A 116 21.83 9.05 -44.16
N GLY A 117 21.15 7.89 -44.23
CA GLY A 117 21.76 6.60 -44.59
C GLY A 117 22.78 6.07 -43.57
N LYS A 118 22.84 6.65 -42.37
CA LYS A 118 23.79 6.29 -41.31
C LYS A 118 23.33 5.11 -40.46
N LEU A 119 22.06 4.74 -40.56
CA LEU A 119 21.49 3.64 -39.78
C LEU A 119 21.67 2.31 -40.50
N GLU A 120 22.57 1.47 -39.97
CA GLU A 120 22.78 0.12 -40.49
C GLU A 120 21.56 -0.79 -40.23
N ARG A 121 20.96 -1.34 -41.30
CA ARG A 121 19.81 -2.27 -41.25
C ARG A 121 19.95 -3.42 -42.25
N PRO A 122 20.96 -4.31 -42.10
CA PRO A 122 21.31 -5.28 -43.13
C PRO A 122 20.23 -6.34 -43.40
N LEU A 123 19.33 -6.65 -42.45
CA LEU A 123 18.33 -7.74 -42.57
C LEU A 123 16.91 -7.35 -42.13
N ASN A 124 16.58 -6.05 -42.13
CA ASN A 124 15.28 -5.60 -41.61
C ASN A 124 14.17 -5.64 -42.69
N ILE A 125 13.65 -6.84 -42.97
CA ILE A 125 12.66 -7.11 -44.03
C ILE A 125 11.21 -7.13 -43.47
N ILE A 126 11.06 -7.23 -42.14
CA ILE A 126 9.79 -7.23 -41.43
C ILE A 126 9.83 -6.09 -40.41
N TYR A 127 8.80 -5.25 -40.41
CA TYR A 127 8.70 -4.00 -39.66
C TYR A 127 7.99 -4.14 -38.31
#